data_AF-A0A4P6HGD7-F1
#
_entry.id   AF-A0A4P6HGD7-F1
#
_cell.length_a   1.000
_cell.length_b   1.000
_cell.length_c   1.000
_cell.angle_alpha   90.00
_cell.angle_beta   90.00
_cell.angle_gamma   90.00
#
_symmetry.space_group_name_H-M   'P 1'
#
loop_
_entity.id
_entity.type
_entity.pdbx_description
1 polymer ?
#
loop_
_entity_poly.entity_id
_entity_poly.type
_entity_poly.pdbx_seq_one_letter_code
_entity_poly.pdbx_strand_id
1 'polypeptide(L)'
;MPSITSKPSKQLPSHVRIAAFALTAILLASGDSLAQGADPVANSISCSEGKNSFEFTFSDWKSAKLKRVEGGEITLFPDLQEANWTARFAIEDGARSYRIANARGAVLSVLVPPPPMTKTIGRLTLATPTGGKIDLLCDLSTPMPWHW
;
A
#
# COMPACT_ATOMS: atom_id res chain seq x y z
N MET A 1 -31.81 32.18 -77.60
CA MET A 1 -31.45 30.82 -78.08
C MET A 1 -30.03 30.90 -78.58
N PRO A 2 -29.10 29.99 -78.23
CA PRO A 2 -29.27 28.61 -77.74
C PRO A 2 -28.72 28.45 -76.30
N SER A 3 -28.43 27.26 -75.78
CA SER A 3 -29.30 26.14 -75.39
C SER A 3 -28.60 25.43 -74.22
N ILE A 4 -29.39 24.73 -73.42
CA ILE A 4 -29.15 24.14 -72.08
C ILE A 4 -28.07 23.04 -72.07
N THR A 5 -27.57 22.72 -70.85
CA THR A 5 -27.26 21.37 -70.26
C THR A 5 -25.81 21.30 -69.74
N SER A 6 -25.40 20.88 -68.52
CA SER A 6 -25.93 20.06 -67.41
C SER A 6 -25.10 20.28 -66.11
N LYS A 7 -25.68 20.00 -64.94
CA LYS A 7 -25.07 19.85 -63.58
C LYS A 7 -24.33 18.48 -63.45
N PRO A 8 -23.45 18.17 -62.45
CA PRO A 8 -23.60 18.50 -61.02
C PRO A 8 -22.34 18.72 -60.13
N SER A 9 -22.61 19.28 -58.95
CA SER A 9 -21.99 19.11 -57.61
C SER A 9 -20.71 18.26 -57.44
N LYS A 10 -19.65 18.89 -56.92
CA LYS A 10 -19.04 18.58 -55.60
C LYS A 10 -17.91 19.58 -55.31
N GLN A 11 -18.12 20.40 -54.29
CA GLN A 11 -17.19 21.42 -53.82
C GLN A 11 -16.11 20.81 -52.91
N LEU A 12 -14.92 21.42 -52.99
CA LEU A 12 -13.58 20.96 -52.64
C LEU A 12 -13.36 20.31 -51.25
N PRO A 13 -12.39 19.38 -51.14
CA PRO A 13 -11.97 18.77 -49.89
C PRO A 13 -11.19 19.73 -48.98
N SER A 14 -11.50 19.63 -47.70
CA SER A 14 -10.84 20.32 -46.58
C SER A 14 -9.34 19.98 -46.54
N HIS A 15 -8.51 21.02 -46.55
CA HIS A 15 -7.06 20.90 -46.39
C HIS A 15 -6.70 20.32 -45.01
N VAL A 16 -6.31 19.05 -45.05
CA VAL A 16 -5.56 18.36 -44.00
C VAL A 16 -4.19 19.04 -43.88
N ARG A 17 -3.98 19.83 -42.83
CA ARG A 17 -2.65 20.32 -42.44
C ARG A 17 -1.99 19.28 -41.54
N ILE A 18 -1.26 18.35 -42.13
CA ILE A 18 -0.30 17.48 -41.42
C ILE A 18 0.96 18.33 -41.16
N ALA A 19 1.16 18.74 -39.92
CA ALA A 19 2.45 19.25 -39.46
C ALA A 19 3.29 18.04 -39.04
N ALA A 20 4.30 17.73 -39.86
CA ALA A 20 5.36 16.79 -39.52
C ALA A 20 6.30 17.44 -38.49
N PHE A 21 6.44 16.84 -37.32
CA PHE A 21 7.59 17.05 -36.45
C PHE A 21 8.24 15.70 -36.21
N ALA A 22 9.32 15.44 -36.96
CA ALA A 22 10.26 14.39 -36.64
C ALA A 22 11.13 14.89 -35.47
N LEU A 23 11.04 14.24 -34.32
CA LEU A 23 12.06 14.30 -33.28
C LEU A 23 12.47 12.87 -32.92
N THR A 24 13.61 12.45 -33.44
CA THR A 24 14.30 11.25 -33.00
C THR A 24 15.13 11.62 -31.77
N ALA A 25 14.87 10.97 -30.62
CA ALA A 25 15.74 11.04 -29.45
C ALA A 25 15.85 9.67 -28.77
N ILE A 26 16.92 8.96 -29.17
CA ILE A 26 17.86 8.13 -28.39
C ILE A 26 17.31 7.40 -27.14
N LEU A 27 17.39 6.06 -27.18
CA LEU A 27 17.25 5.18 -26.02
C LEU A 27 18.30 5.52 -24.94
N LEU A 28 17.83 5.77 -23.72
CA LEU A 28 18.61 5.57 -22.50
C LEU A 28 17.85 4.61 -21.58
N ALA A 29 18.48 3.45 -21.42
CA ALA A 29 18.45 2.52 -20.29
C ALA A 29 17.24 2.57 -19.32
N SER A 30 16.49 1.46 -19.33
CA SER A 30 15.94 0.78 -18.15
C SER A 30 15.86 1.60 -16.86
N GLY A 31 14.77 2.35 -16.75
CA GLY A 31 14.13 2.62 -15.48
C GLY A 31 12.69 2.21 -15.67
N ASP A 32 12.36 0.94 -15.39
CA ASP A 32 11.00 0.54 -15.05
C ASP A 32 10.57 1.46 -13.92
N SER A 33 9.97 2.59 -14.27
CA SER A 33 9.08 3.29 -13.38
C SER A 33 7.91 2.33 -13.25
N LEU A 34 8.06 1.38 -12.30
CA LEU A 34 6.95 0.71 -11.68
C LEU A 34 6.00 1.82 -11.33
N ALA A 35 4.98 1.97 -12.18
CA ALA A 35 3.79 2.67 -11.81
C ALA A 35 3.45 2.11 -10.43
N GLN A 36 3.62 2.94 -9.40
CA GLN A 36 2.87 2.80 -8.18
C GLN A 36 1.42 2.93 -8.64
N GLY A 37 0.87 1.82 -9.13
CA GLY A 37 -0.56 1.59 -9.06
C GLY A 37 -0.87 1.86 -7.61
N ALA A 38 -1.53 2.98 -7.37
CA ALA A 38 -2.13 3.27 -6.09
C ALA A 38 -3.10 2.12 -5.86
N ASP A 39 -2.61 1.07 -5.20
CA ASP A 39 -3.42 0.05 -4.57
C ASP A 39 -4.46 0.85 -3.78
N PRO A 40 -5.78 0.56 -3.92
CA PRO A 40 -6.78 1.24 -3.11
C PRO A 40 -6.31 1.16 -1.66
N VAL A 41 -6.35 2.29 -0.93
CA VAL A 41 -5.87 2.41 0.45
C VAL A 41 -6.47 1.27 1.28
N ALA A 42 -5.72 0.18 1.38
CA ALA A 42 -6.15 -0.98 2.13
C ALA A 42 -6.07 -0.58 3.59
N ASN A 43 -7.06 -0.97 4.39
CA ASN A 43 -6.98 -0.76 5.83
C ASN A 43 -5.68 -1.43 6.31
N SER A 44 -4.68 -0.66 6.73
CA SER A 44 -3.34 -1.18 6.97
C SER A 44 -2.57 -0.47 8.08
N ILE A 45 -1.78 -1.25 8.81
CA ILE A 45 -0.83 -0.74 9.79
C ILE A 45 0.56 -1.03 9.27
N SER A 46 1.33 0.03 9.06
CA SER A 46 2.73 -0.05 8.66
C SER A 46 3.60 0.21 9.86
N CYS A 47 4.52 -0.70 10.19
CA CYS A 47 5.43 -0.57 11.32
C CYS A 47 6.88 -0.67 10.86
N SER A 48 7.79 0.12 11.44
CA SER A 48 9.21 0.07 11.08
C SER A 48 10.15 0.28 12.26
N GLU A 49 11.34 -0.29 12.14
CA GLU A 49 12.49 -0.06 13.02
C GLU A 49 13.76 -0.07 12.17
N GLY A 50 14.43 1.07 12.08
CA GLY A 50 15.63 1.22 11.25
C GLY A 50 15.36 0.87 9.78
N LYS A 51 15.99 -0.21 9.29
CA LYS A 51 15.83 -0.73 7.93
C LYS A 51 14.76 -1.81 7.80
N ASN A 52 14.15 -2.22 8.91
CA ASN A 52 13.13 -3.25 8.94
C ASN A 52 11.74 -2.60 8.84
N SER A 53 10.84 -3.17 8.04
CA SER A 53 9.46 -2.70 7.92
C SER A 53 8.47 -3.86 7.77
N PHE A 54 7.25 -3.65 8.26
CA PHE A 54 6.12 -4.58 8.20
C PHE A 54 4.88 -3.84 7.75
N GLU A 55 4.04 -4.50 6.97
CA GLU A 55 2.72 -4.00 6.62
C GLU A 55 1.67 -5.07 6.90
N PHE A 56 0.76 -4.78 7.83
CA PHE A 56 -0.43 -5.57 8.05
C PHE A 56 -1.60 -4.96 7.31
N THR A 57 -2.36 -5.77 6.59
CA THR A 57 -3.62 -5.38 5.95
C THR A 57 -4.79 -6.06 6.63
N PHE A 58 -5.92 -5.39 6.73
CA PHE A 58 -7.09 -5.87 7.45
C PHE A 58 -8.25 -6.06 6.47
N SER A 59 -8.74 -7.30 6.37
CA SER A 59 -9.97 -7.60 5.62
C SER A 59 -11.21 -7.24 6.41
N ASP A 60 -11.11 -7.35 7.74
CA ASP A 60 -12.16 -7.04 8.71
C ASP A 60 -11.49 -6.69 10.06
N TRP A 61 -12.30 -6.47 11.08
CA TRP A 61 -11.79 -6.04 12.39
C TRP A 61 -11.11 -7.13 13.22
N LYS A 62 -11.22 -8.40 12.83
CA LYS A 62 -10.65 -9.58 13.51
C LYS A 62 -9.49 -10.21 12.76
N SER A 63 -9.35 -9.92 11.47
CA SER A 63 -8.45 -10.64 10.58
C SER A 63 -7.43 -9.68 9.97
N ALA A 64 -6.15 -10.03 10.13
CA ALA A 64 -5.03 -9.29 9.56
C ALA A 64 -4.18 -10.23 8.70
N LYS A 65 -3.60 -9.68 7.64
CA LYS A 65 -2.62 -10.36 6.80
C LYS A 65 -1.33 -9.58 6.75
N LEU A 66 -0.23 -10.27 7.01
CA LEU A 66 1.11 -9.70 6.82
C LEU A 66 1.38 -9.65 5.31
N LYS A 67 1.30 -8.45 4.73
CA LYS A 67 1.43 -8.21 3.27
C LYS A 67 2.89 -8.03 2.87
N ARG A 68 3.67 -7.41 3.74
CA ARG A 68 5.04 -7.01 3.44
C ARG A 68 5.91 -7.18 4.68
N VAL A 69 7.10 -7.73 4.45
CA VAL A 69 8.20 -7.75 5.40
C VAL A 69 9.45 -7.35 4.63
N GLU A 70 10.07 -6.24 5.00
CA GLU A 70 11.34 -5.79 4.42
C GLU A 70 12.39 -5.72 5.52
N GLY A 71 13.63 -6.08 5.17
CA GLY A 71 14.74 -6.17 6.12
C GLY A 71 15.38 -7.56 6.10
N GLY A 72 16.70 -7.60 5.85
CA GLY A 72 17.43 -8.86 5.64
C GLY A 72 17.47 -9.76 6.88
N GLU A 73 17.47 -9.19 8.08
CA GLU A 73 17.52 -9.96 9.32
C GLU A 73 16.12 -10.40 9.78
N ILE A 74 15.11 -9.56 9.55
CA ILE A 74 13.77 -9.78 10.11
C ILE A 74 12.93 -10.79 9.32
N THR A 75 13.21 -10.94 8.02
CA THR A 75 12.61 -11.98 7.17
C THR A 75 13.00 -13.41 7.59
N LEU A 76 14.06 -13.56 8.40
CA LEU A 76 14.53 -14.85 8.88
C LEU A 76 13.72 -15.37 10.08
N PHE A 77 12.92 -14.54 10.75
CA PHE A 77 12.11 -15.00 11.88
C PHE A 77 10.90 -15.79 11.37
N PRO A 78 10.75 -17.07 11.77
CA PRO A 78 9.64 -17.92 11.32
C PRO A 78 8.25 -17.35 11.65
N ASP A 79 8.17 -16.59 12.73
CA ASP A 79 6.97 -15.88 13.16
C ASP A 79 6.46 -14.90 12.10
N LEU A 80 7.37 -14.23 11.39
CA LEU A 80 7.04 -13.21 10.40
C LEU A 80 6.86 -13.79 8.98
N GLN A 81 6.99 -15.11 8.83
CA GLN A 81 6.66 -15.83 7.60
C GLN A 81 5.18 -16.27 7.59
N GLU A 82 4.49 -16.21 8.73
CA GLU A 82 3.06 -16.49 8.78
C GLU A 82 2.29 -15.33 8.15
N ALA A 83 1.54 -15.61 7.09
CA ALA A 83 0.77 -14.59 6.41
C ALA A 83 -0.50 -14.21 7.19
N ASN A 84 -1.11 -15.14 7.92
CA ASN A 84 -2.42 -14.94 8.55
C ASN A 84 -2.30 -14.66 10.04
N TRP A 85 -2.92 -13.56 10.46
CA TRP A 85 -2.91 -13.07 11.83
C TRP A 85 -4.34 -12.74 12.28
N THR A 86 -4.56 -12.83 13.59
CA THR A 86 -5.81 -12.43 14.24
C THR A 86 -5.60 -11.09 14.94
N ALA A 87 -6.45 -10.13 14.61
CA ALA A 87 -6.51 -8.82 15.23
C ALA A 87 -7.62 -8.79 16.29
N ARG A 88 -7.40 -8.02 17.35
CA ARG A 88 -8.43 -7.64 18.32
C ARG A 88 -8.07 -6.33 18.99
N PHE A 89 -9.09 -5.61 19.45
CA PHE A 89 -8.87 -4.54 20.41
C PHE A 89 -8.55 -5.12 21.79
N ALA A 90 -7.66 -4.43 22.49
CA ALA A 90 -7.37 -4.67 23.89
C ALA A 90 -7.24 -3.34 24.64
N ILE A 91 -7.35 -3.41 25.96
CA ILE A 91 -6.87 -2.37 26.85
C ILE A 91 -5.62 -2.92 27.50
N GLU A 92 -4.46 -2.32 27.23
CA GLU A 92 -3.17 -2.70 27.78
C GLU A 92 -2.63 -1.50 28.57
N ASP A 93 -2.29 -1.71 29.84
CA ASP A 93 -1.82 -0.67 30.75
C ASP A 93 -2.72 0.59 30.80
N GLY A 94 -4.03 0.39 30.66
CA GLY A 94 -5.04 1.45 30.67
C GLY A 94 -5.21 2.20 29.34
N ALA A 95 -4.45 1.85 28.30
CA ALA A 95 -4.54 2.44 26.97
C ALA A 95 -5.20 1.48 25.97
N ARG A 96 -5.94 2.03 24.99
CA ARG A 96 -6.48 1.22 23.88
C ARG A 96 -5.32 0.76 22.99
N SER A 97 -5.31 -0.50 22.62
CA SER A 97 -4.33 -1.06 21.69
C SER A 97 -4.96 -2.03 20.69
N TYR A 98 -4.31 -2.14 19.53
CA TYR A 98 -4.52 -3.21 18.56
C TYR A 98 -3.57 -4.34 18.87
N ARG A 99 -4.11 -5.50 19.19
CA ARG A 99 -3.32 -6.71 19.38
C ARG A 99 -3.50 -7.62 18.17
N ILE A 100 -2.42 -7.83 17.43
CA ILE A 100 -2.35 -8.65 16.22
C ILE A 100 -1.45 -9.84 16.55
N ALA A 101 -1.97 -11.06 16.48
CA ALA A 101 -1.24 -12.27 16.86
C ALA A 101 -1.36 -13.37 15.82
N ASN A 102 -0.35 -14.23 15.71
CA ASN A 102 -0.38 -15.39 14.82
C ASN A 102 -0.40 -16.71 15.58
N ALA A 103 -0.57 -17.82 14.84
CA ALA A 103 -0.61 -19.17 15.39
C ALA A 103 0.74 -19.64 15.96
N ARG A 104 1.85 -18.98 15.58
CA ARG A 104 3.20 -19.28 16.09
C ARG A 104 3.46 -18.64 17.46
N GLY A 105 2.59 -17.74 17.90
CA GLY A 105 2.66 -17.08 19.21
C GLY A 105 3.26 -15.69 19.17
N ALA A 106 3.64 -15.17 18.01
CA ALA A 106 4.08 -13.78 17.90
C ALA A 106 2.91 -12.82 18.03
N VAL A 107 3.19 -11.66 18.62
CA VAL A 107 2.20 -10.65 18.98
C VAL A 107 2.75 -9.27 18.69
N LEU A 108 2.06 -8.50 17.87
CA LEU A 108 2.24 -7.06 17.75
C LEU A 108 1.13 -6.36 18.55
N SER A 109 1.51 -5.54 19.52
CA SER A 109 0.59 -4.62 20.19
C SER A 109 0.86 -3.20 19.73
N VAL A 110 -0.16 -2.48 19.26
CA VAL A 110 -0.02 -1.11 18.74
C VAL A 110 -0.95 -0.19 19.51
N LEU A 111 -0.40 0.80 20.21
CA LEU A 111 -1.20 1.76 20.97
C LEU A 111 -2.03 2.62 20.02
N VAL A 112 -3.31 2.81 20.32
CA VAL A 112 -4.17 3.71 19.54
C VAL A 112 -3.87 5.15 19.96
N PRO A 113 -3.28 5.99 19.09
CA PRO A 113 -2.97 7.36 19.43
C PRO A 113 -4.27 8.19 19.55
N PRO A 114 -4.30 9.22 20.42
CA PRO A 114 -5.42 10.16 20.43
C PRO A 114 -5.43 11.01 19.15
N PRO A 115 -6.60 11.39 18.62
CA PRO A 115 -6.69 12.30 17.48
C PRO A 115 -5.98 13.64 17.75
N PRO A 116 -5.32 14.27 16.76
CA PRO A 116 -5.23 13.88 15.34
C PRO A 116 -4.00 13.01 15.00
N MET A 117 -3.32 12.45 16.00
CA MET A 117 -2.09 11.70 15.76
C MET A 117 -2.39 10.34 15.10
N THR A 118 -1.54 9.95 14.15
CA THR A 118 -1.66 8.66 13.45
C THR A 118 -0.45 7.76 13.67
N LYS A 119 0.66 8.31 14.18
CA LYS A 119 1.89 7.57 14.46
C LYS A 119 2.00 7.26 15.94
N THR A 120 2.48 6.07 16.25
CA THR A 120 2.53 5.53 17.61
C THR A 120 3.61 4.48 17.73
N ILE A 121 3.91 4.05 18.96
CA ILE A 121 4.80 2.91 19.18
C ILE A 121 3.97 1.63 19.23
N GLY A 122 4.40 0.64 18.46
CA GLY A 122 3.99 -0.74 18.59
C GLY A 122 5.10 -1.59 19.21
N ARG A 123 4.74 -2.66 19.88
CA ARG A 123 5.66 -3.64 20.45
C ARG A 123 5.42 -5.00 19.82
N LEU A 124 6.40 -5.46 19.07
CA LEU A 124 6.42 -6.82 18.52
C LEU A 124 7.12 -7.74 19.51
N THR A 125 6.43 -8.79 19.92
CA THR A 125 7.00 -9.89 20.70
C THR A 125 7.02 -11.14 19.82
N LEU A 126 8.21 -11.71 19.65
CA LEU A 126 8.41 -12.95 18.90
C LEU A 126 8.33 -14.15 19.84
N ALA A 127 7.85 -15.28 19.34
CA ALA A 127 7.72 -16.53 20.10
C ALA A 127 9.03 -17.33 20.17
N THR A 128 10.11 -16.79 19.60
CA THR A 128 11.43 -17.43 19.59
C THR A 128 11.96 -17.71 21.01
N PRO A 129 12.83 -18.71 21.21
CA PRO A 129 13.34 -19.09 22.54
C PRO A 129 14.05 -17.96 23.29
N THR A 130 14.56 -16.96 22.57
CA THR A 130 15.20 -15.76 23.15
C THR A 130 14.19 -14.67 23.53
N GLY A 131 12.89 -14.86 23.27
CA GLY A 131 11.82 -13.96 23.73
C GLY A 131 11.98 -12.52 23.25
N GLY A 132 12.37 -12.34 21.98
CA GLY A 132 12.69 -11.03 21.41
C GLY A 132 11.51 -10.06 21.49
N LYS A 133 11.74 -8.89 22.08
CA LYS A 133 10.80 -7.75 22.07
C LYS A 133 11.43 -6.61 21.28
N ILE A 134 10.67 -6.05 20.36
CA ILE A 134 11.10 -5.00 19.44
C ILE A 134 10.07 -3.88 19.49
N ASP A 135 10.52 -2.66 19.73
CA ASP A 135 9.68 -1.47 19.65
C ASP A 135 9.74 -0.91 18.22
N LEU A 136 8.58 -0.73 17.61
CA LEU A 136 8.40 -0.32 16.22
C LEU A 136 7.65 1.00 16.18
N LEU A 137 8.02 1.89 15.26
CA LEU A 137 7.18 3.03 14.92
C LEU A 137 6.08 2.58 13.97
N CYS A 138 4.82 2.63 14.39
CA CYS A 138 3.67 2.24 13.59
C CYS A 138 2.86 3.45 13.13
N ASP A 139 2.39 3.41 11.88
CA ASP A 139 1.53 4.41 11.23
C ASP A 139 0.14 3.82 10.98
N LEU A 140 -0.87 4.48 11.54
CA LEU A 140 -2.29 4.13 11.48
C LEU A 140 -3.09 5.19 10.69
N SER A 141 -2.42 5.92 9.78
CA SER A 141 -3.06 6.96 8.97
C SER A 141 -4.09 6.43 7.96
N THR A 142 -4.03 5.14 7.62
CA THR A 142 -5.05 4.54 6.77
C THR A 142 -6.34 4.32 7.55
N PRO A 143 -7.51 4.37 6.89
CA PRO A 143 -8.77 4.04 7.53
C PRO A 143 -8.67 2.64 8.12
N MET A 144 -9.04 2.49 9.38
CA MET A 144 -9.13 1.17 9.98
C MET A 144 -10.56 0.65 9.87
N PRO A 145 -10.79 -0.68 9.76
CA PRO A 145 -12.12 -1.23 9.48
C PRO A 145 -13.07 -1.19 10.69
N TRP A 146 -12.73 -0.48 11.74
CA TRP A 146 -13.48 -0.41 12.99
C TRP A 146 -13.90 1.04 13.30
N HIS A 147 -15.18 1.20 13.62
CA HIS A 147 -15.77 2.43 14.12
C HIS A 147 -15.77 2.42 15.66
N TRP A 148 -15.59 3.60 16.26
CA TRP A 148 -15.46 3.80 17.71
C TRP A 148 -16.82 3.98 18.37
#